data_AF-A0A4V2E1N5-F1
#
_entry.id   AF-A0A4V2E1N5-F1
#
_cell.length_a   1.000
_cell.length_b   1.000
_cell.length_c   1.000
_cell.angle_alpha   90.00
_cell.angle_beta   90.00
_cell.angle_gamma   90.00
#
_symmetry.space_group_name_H-M   'P 1'
#
loop_
_entity.id
_entity.type
_entity.pdbx_description
1 polymer ?
#
loop_
_entity_poly.entity_id
_entity_poly.type
_entity_poly.pdbx_seq_one_letter_code
_entity_poly.pdbx_strand_id
1 'polypeptide(L)'
;MIAAVRIKDGCVLPRTHCGYPPRITDIPFKAAVKSPIRHPQQLLDAYQAGQENFSDLILKAVDLRGVYLPFINLESANLEHADLRHAILTGATLMRIRLQSAQLDKANLIAADLIRANLHQACLRDALLSSANLCGADLSEANLQRATLAGANLNGANLRGADLTGANLSGASLFGTNLTGANLQNVPLEAAKMSYTIMPDGYCLVGENEIDDDPNKASVSIANISAYSRLAKHLRNN
;
A
#
# COMPACT_ATOMS: atom_id res chain seq x y z
N MET A 1 -18.04 -26.04 -15.09
CA MET A 1 -17.29 -25.22 -16.07
C MET A 1 -16.96 -23.90 -15.38
N ILE A 2 -15.68 -23.57 -15.32
CA ILE A 2 -15.13 -22.38 -14.66
C ILE A 2 -15.26 -21.23 -15.64
N ALA A 3 -15.86 -20.11 -15.27
CA ALA A 3 -15.82 -18.90 -16.10
C ALA A 3 -15.30 -17.71 -15.28
N ALA A 4 -14.46 -16.93 -15.95
CA ALA A 4 -13.79 -15.76 -15.42
C ALA A 4 -14.08 -14.62 -16.40
N VAL A 5 -14.54 -13.47 -15.90
CA VAL A 5 -14.88 -12.33 -16.76
C VAL A 5 -13.63 -11.52 -17.03
N ARG A 6 -13.10 -11.66 -18.24
CA ARG A 6 -12.01 -10.79 -18.71
C ARG A 6 -12.60 -9.38 -18.82
N ILE A 7 -12.13 -8.46 -17.99
CA ILE A 7 -12.55 -7.07 -18.09
C ILE A 7 -12.02 -6.52 -19.42
N LYS A 8 -12.86 -6.54 -20.46
CA LYS A 8 -12.73 -5.61 -21.58
C LYS A 8 -13.37 -4.31 -21.12
N ASP A 9 -12.54 -3.30 -20.91
CA ASP A 9 -12.83 -1.87 -20.83
C ASP A 9 -14.20 -1.49 -20.23
N GLY A 10 -14.23 -1.16 -18.92
CA GLY A 10 -15.32 -0.36 -18.34
C GLY A 10 -16.03 -0.89 -17.10
N CYS A 11 -15.50 -1.88 -16.36
CA CYS A 11 -16.11 -2.28 -15.09
C CYS A 11 -15.93 -1.17 -14.04
N VAL A 12 -17.03 -0.51 -13.68
CA VAL A 12 -17.08 0.49 -12.61
C VAL A 12 -16.99 -0.27 -11.29
N LEU A 13 -15.80 -0.27 -10.67
CA LEU A 13 -15.63 -0.81 -9.32
C LEU A 13 -16.60 -0.07 -8.37
N PRO A 14 -17.28 -0.76 -7.45
CA PRO A 14 -18.06 -0.10 -6.41
C PRO A 14 -17.17 0.91 -5.69
N ARG A 15 -17.73 2.07 -5.31
CA ARG A 15 -16.97 3.16 -4.68
C ARG A 15 -16.04 2.58 -3.62
N THR A 16 -14.73 2.71 -3.79
CA THR A 16 -13.75 2.28 -2.82
C THR A 16 -14.01 3.06 -1.54
N HIS A 17 -14.66 2.42 -0.57
CA HIS A 17 -14.90 3.05 0.72
C HIS A 17 -13.54 3.06 1.43
N CYS A 18 -12.78 4.15 1.26
CA CYS A 18 -11.80 4.58 2.26
C CYS A 18 -12.56 5.06 3.50
N GLY A 19 -13.40 4.20 4.09
CA GLY A 19 -14.05 4.46 5.35
C GLY A 19 -12.94 4.75 6.36
N TYR A 20 -12.91 5.98 6.87
CA TYR A 20 -11.94 6.41 7.85
C TYR A 20 -12.26 5.67 9.17
N PRO A 21 -11.42 4.74 9.67
CA PRO A 21 -11.39 4.55 11.11
C PRO A 21 -11.00 5.90 11.74
N PRO A 22 -11.53 6.25 12.93
CA PRO A 22 -11.13 7.47 13.63
C PRO A 22 -9.61 7.49 13.76
N ARG A 23 -9.01 8.60 13.33
CA ARG A 23 -7.55 8.74 13.25
C ARG A 23 -7.01 8.91 14.66
N ILE A 24 -5.86 8.32 14.95
CA ILE A 24 -5.04 8.75 16.10
C ILE A 24 -4.53 10.19 15.88
N THR A 25 -4.59 10.70 14.65
CA THR A 25 -4.04 12.00 14.21
C THR A 25 -5.07 13.14 14.13
N ASP A 26 -6.26 13.02 14.73
CA ASP A 26 -7.22 14.14 14.79
C ASP A 26 -6.80 15.23 15.81
N ILE A 27 -5.62 15.09 16.41
CA ILE A 27 -4.94 16.16 17.13
C ILE A 27 -4.31 17.09 16.08
N PRO A 28 -4.73 18.36 15.97
CA PRO A 28 -4.12 19.28 15.02
C PRO A 28 -2.64 19.44 15.34
N PHE A 29 -1.79 19.12 14.37
CA PHE A 29 -0.37 19.46 14.45
C PHE A 29 -0.21 20.97 14.63
N LYS A 30 0.85 21.38 15.34
CA LYS A 30 1.30 22.79 15.37
C LYS A 30 1.57 23.27 13.94
N ALA A 31 1.59 24.60 13.76
CA ALA A 31 1.80 25.22 12.45
C ALA A 31 3.03 24.64 11.73
N ALA A 32 2.89 24.36 10.43
CA ALA A 32 3.97 23.80 9.61
C ALA A 32 5.23 24.67 9.64
N VAL A 33 6.40 24.02 9.67
CA VAL A 33 7.69 24.71 9.64
C VAL A 33 7.82 25.45 8.30
N LYS A 34 7.84 26.79 8.35
CA LYS A 34 7.94 27.66 7.16
C LYS A 34 9.38 27.96 6.71
N SER A 35 10.37 27.58 7.51
CA SER A 35 11.78 27.75 7.18
C SER A 35 12.17 26.77 6.06
N PRO A 36 12.91 27.19 5.03
CA PRO A 36 13.34 26.27 3.99
C PRO A 36 14.35 25.26 4.58
N ILE A 37 13.86 24.07 4.90
CA ILE A 37 14.71 22.91 5.22
C ILE A 37 15.37 22.47 3.92
N ARG A 38 16.66 22.80 3.77
CA ARG A 38 17.47 22.49 2.58
C ARG A 38 18.41 21.32 2.81
N HIS A 39 18.53 20.87 4.05
CA HIS A 39 19.42 19.80 4.45
C HIS A 39 18.72 18.85 5.43
N PRO A 40 18.90 17.52 5.31
CA PRO A 40 18.27 16.55 6.20
C PRO A 40 18.53 16.82 7.68
N GLN A 41 19.73 17.30 8.03
CA GLN A 41 20.05 17.67 9.42
C GLN A 41 19.11 18.73 9.99
N GLN A 42 18.68 19.72 9.20
CA GLN A 42 17.76 20.76 9.68
C GLN A 42 16.39 20.19 10.02
N LEU A 43 15.95 19.15 9.31
CA LEU A 43 14.74 18.42 9.65
C LEU A 43 14.91 17.71 10.98
N LEU A 44 16.03 17.01 11.17
CA LEU A 44 16.30 16.26 12.40
C LEU A 44 16.41 17.20 13.61
N ASP A 45 17.12 18.32 13.47
CA ASP A 45 17.27 19.32 14.53
C ASP A 45 15.92 19.95 14.89
N ALA A 46 15.10 20.29 13.89
CA ALA A 46 13.76 20.82 14.12
C ALA A 46 12.85 19.79 14.80
N TYR A 47 12.94 18.52 14.40
CA TYR A 47 12.18 17.44 15.00
C TYR A 47 12.58 17.21 16.46
N GLN A 48 13.88 17.21 16.75
CA GLN A 48 14.42 17.15 18.12
C GLN A 48 14.02 18.36 18.97
N ALA A 49 13.81 19.53 18.34
CA ALA A 49 13.27 20.72 18.99
C ALA A 49 11.74 20.68 19.22
N GLY A 50 11.08 19.56 18.91
CA GLY A 50 9.65 19.35 19.13
C GLY A 50 8.75 19.89 18.02
N GLN A 51 9.30 20.18 16.83
CA GLN A 51 8.50 20.38 15.63
C GLN A 51 8.08 19.02 15.08
N GLU A 52 6.81 18.83 14.79
CA GLU A 52 6.30 17.56 14.24
C GLU A 52 5.68 17.75 12.85
N ASN A 53 5.43 19.00 12.46
CA ASN A 53 4.75 19.35 11.21
C ASN A 53 5.70 19.83 10.12
N PHE A 54 5.93 18.94 9.16
CA PHE A 54 6.80 19.13 8.01
C PHE A 54 6.04 18.82 6.71
N SER A 55 4.74 19.15 6.68
CA SER A 55 3.94 19.02 5.48
C SER A 55 4.53 19.83 4.33
N ASP A 56 4.31 19.37 3.10
CA ASP A 56 4.65 20.09 1.86
C ASP A 56 6.15 20.36 1.63
N LEU A 57 7.04 19.80 2.45
CA LEU A 57 8.49 19.94 2.26
C LEU A 57 8.95 19.33 0.94
N ILE A 58 10.02 19.91 0.38
CA ILE A 58 10.70 19.38 -0.80
C ILE A 58 12.06 18.85 -0.37
N LEU A 59 12.18 17.53 -0.33
CA LEU A 59 13.34 16.76 0.16
C LEU A 59 13.71 15.67 -0.87
N LYS A 60 13.76 16.04 -2.15
CA LYS A 60 14.12 15.11 -3.24
C LYS A 60 15.53 14.54 -3.05
N ALA A 61 15.69 13.25 -3.31
CA ALA A 61 16.96 12.53 -3.23
C ALA A 61 17.70 12.70 -1.89
N VAL A 62 16.98 13.02 -0.82
CA VAL A 62 17.57 13.22 0.50
C VAL A 62 18.02 11.88 1.10
N ASP A 63 19.13 11.90 1.84
CA ASP A 63 19.54 10.78 2.68
C ASP A 63 18.94 10.93 4.08
N LEU A 64 17.99 10.06 4.38
CA LEU A 64 17.30 9.91 5.67
C LEU A 64 17.41 8.44 6.14
N ARG A 65 18.52 7.76 5.82
CA ARG A 65 18.75 6.39 6.27
C ARG A 65 18.78 6.29 7.79
N GLY A 66 18.05 5.32 8.33
CA GLY A 66 18.07 5.00 9.76
C GLY A 66 17.53 6.11 10.68
N VAL A 67 16.88 7.14 10.13
CA VAL A 67 16.34 8.23 10.96
C VAL A 67 15.23 7.72 11.86
N TYR A 68 15.08 8.35 13.02
CA TYR A 68 14.03 8.05 13.99
C TYR A 68 13.03 9.21 14.04
N LEU A 69 11.91 9.07 13.32
CA LEU A 69 10.89 10.10 13.13
C LEU A 69 9.46 9.52 13.30
N PRO A 70 9.14 8.84 14.43
CA PRO A 70 7.80 8.34 14.66
C PRO A 70 6.78 9.49 14.73
N PHE A 71 5.55 9.25 14.26
CA PHE A 71 4.46 10.23 14.29
C PHE A 71 4.71 11.57 13.56
N ILE A 72 5.81 11.70 12.81
CA ILE A 72 6.10 12.90 12.03
C ILE A 72 4.99 13.14 11.00
N ASN A 73 4.65 14.40 10.77
CA ASN A 73 3.80 14.79 9.67
C ASN A 73 4.64 15.25 8.47
N LEU A 74 4.61 14.44 7.41
CA LEU A 74 5.17 14.73 6.09
C LEU A 74 4.05 14.69 5.03
N GLU A 75 2.81 15.05 5.40
CA GLU A 75 1.69 15.12 4.46
C GLU A 75 2.08 15.95 3.23
N SER A 76 1.81 15.41 2.04
CA SER A 76 2.09 16.05 0.75
C SER A 76 3.56 16.43 0.49
N ALA A 77 4.50 16.01 1.35
CA ALA A 77 5.92 16.26 1.14
C ALA A 77 6.44 15.49 -0.10
N ASN A 78 7.51 16.02 -0.70
CA ASN A 78 8.18 15.43 -1.85
C ASN A 78 9.53 14.83 -1.46
N LEU A 79 9.58 13.51 -1.37
CA LEU A 79 10.75 12.69 -1.09
C LEU A 79 11.05 11.75 -2.28
N GLU A 80 10.77 12.19 -3.51
CA GLU A 80 11.13 11.43 -4.71
C GLU A 80 12.62 11.08 -4.70
N HIS A 81 12.96 9.82 -5.00
CA HIS A 81 14.33 9.29 -4.97
C HIS A 81 15.05 9.34 -3.61
N ALA A 82 14.36 9.64 -2.51
CA ALA A 82 14.97 9.69 -1.18
C ALA A 82 15.44 8.31 -0.72
N ASP A 83 16.45 8.30 0.14
CA ASP A 83 16.94 7.11 0.84
C ASP A 83 16.43 7.11 2.27
N LEU A 84 15.44 6.26 2.54
CA LEU A 84 14.78 6.04 3.82
C LEU A 84 15.02 4.61 4.33
N ARG A 85 16.07 3.92 3.84
CA ARG A 85 16.37 2.56 4.30
C ARG A 85 16.56 2.56 5.80
N HIS A 86 15.94 1.60 6.48
CA HIS A 86 15.94 1.48 7.94
C HIS A 86 15.31 2.65 8.72
N ALA A 87 14.65 3.61 8.07
CA ALA A 87 13.99 4.71 8.76
C ALA A 87 12.84 4.20 9.65
N ILE A 88 12.67 4.82 10.82
CA ILE A 88 11.57 4.55 11.75
C ILE A 88 10.55 5.67 11.63
N LEU A 89 9.42 5.35 10.99
CA LEU A 89 8.30 6.23 10.65
C LEU A 89 6.98 5.67 11.20
N THR A 90 7.03 4.94 12.32
CA THR A 90 5.85 4.35 12.96
C THR A 90 4.80 5.43 13.24
N GLY A 91 3.56 5.21 12.79
CA GLY A 91 2.46 6.15 12.99
C GLY A 91 2.61 7.49 12.27
N ALA A 92 3.58 7.65 11.37
CA ALA A 92 3.78 8.90 10.64
C ALA A 92 2.59 9.24 9.74
N THR A 93 2.31 10.54 9.59
CA THR A 93 1.34 11.05 8.62
C THR A 93 2.06 11.32 7.31
N LEU A 94 1.84 10.45 6.33
CA LEU A 94 2.49 10.43 5.02
C LEU A 94 1.44 10.49 3.89
N MET A 95 0.27 11.06 4.18
CA MET A 95 -0.81 11.19 3.21
C MET A 95 -0.35 11.98 1.99
N ARG A 96 -0.68 11.50 0.79
CA ARG A 96 -0.31 12.17 -0.48
C ARG A 96 1.19 12.42 -0.66
N ILE A 97 2.05 11.81 0.16
CA ILE A 97 3.50 11.97 0.06
C ILE A 97 3.98 11.45 -1.31
N ARG A 98 5.02 12.07 -1.86
CA ARG A 98 5.67 11.60 -3.09
C ARG A 98 6.95 10.87 -2.73
N LEU A 99 6.95 9.55 -2.89
CA LEU A 99 8.05 8.62 -2.64
C LEU A 99 8.38 7.80 -3.91
N GLN A 100 8.08 8.34 -5.09
CA GLN A 100 8.39 7.68 -6.36
C GLN A 100 9.89 7.34 -6.42
N SER A 101 10.18 6.09 -6.74
CA SER A 101 11.54 5.53 -6.82
C SER A 101 12.38 5.73 -5.55
N ALA A 102 11.76 5.91 -4.38
CA ALA A 102 12.46 6.02 -3.10
C ALA A 102 12.92 4.65 -2.59
N GLN A 103 13.99 4.65 -1.79
CA GLN A 103 14.53 3.46 -1.13
C GLN A 103 14.01 3.38 0.30
N LEU A 104 13.11 2.45 0.60
CA LEU A 104 12.49 2.21 1.91
C LEU A 104 12.76 0.77 2.41
N ASP A 105 13.79 0.10 1.89
CA ASP A 105 14.13 -1.25 2.34
C ASP A 105 14.31 -1.25 3.88
N LYS A 106 13.63 -2.19 4.54
CA LYS A 106 13.64 -2.36 6.01
C LYS A 106 13.15 -1.14 6.81
N ALA A 107 12.44 -0.20 6.18
CA ALA A 107 11.81 0.90 6.90
C ALA A 107 10.65 0.40 7.78
N ASN A 108 10.48 1.03 8.94
CA ASN A 108 9.35 0.78 9.83
C ASN A 108 8.26 1.84 9.60
N LEU A 109 7.19 1.44 8.94
CA LEU A 109 6.00 2.21 8.59
C LEU A 109 4.75 1.63 9.28
N ILE A 110 4.93 0.92 10.40
CA ILE A 110 3.82 0.33 11.16
C ILE A 110 2.83 1.44 11.53
N ALA A 111 1.54 1.19 11.24
CA ALA A 111 0.44 2.12 11.47
C ALA A 111 0.60 3.51 10.82
N ALA A 112 1.49 3.69 9.84
CA ALA A 112 1.61 4.95 9.11
C ALA A 112 0.38 5.23 8.24
N ASP A 113 -0.01 6.50 8.10
CA ASP A 113 -1.06 6.93 7.18
C ASP A 113 -0.43 7.30 5.83
N LEU A 114 -0.59 6.43 4.84
CA LEU A 114 -0.09 6.54 3.47
C LEU A 114 -1.26 6.69 2.46
N ILE A 115 -2.42 7.20 2.91
CA ILE A 115 -3.57 7.41 2.01
C ILE A 115 -3.12 8.23 0.79
N ARG A 116 -3.38 7.69 -0.40
CA ARG A 116 -3.04 8.32 -1.70
C ARG A 116 -1.55 8.70 -1.84
N ALA A 117 -0.65 8.05 -1.09
CA ALA A 117 0.79 8.19 -1.29
C ALA A 117 1.19 7.70 -2.69
N ASN A 118 2.17 8.34 -3.30
CA ASN A 118 2.81 7.86 -4.52
C ASN A 118 4.11 7.13 -4.16
N LEU A 119 4.09 5.80 -4.27
CA LEU A 119 5.19 4.86 -4.04
C LEU A 119 5.55 4.12 -5.36
N HIS A 120 5.22 4.69 -6.51
CA HIS A 120 5.53 4.10 -7.81
C HIS A 120 7.02 3.78 -7.92
N GLN A 121 7.36 2.53 -8.29
CA GLN A 121 8.74 2.04 -8.38
C GLN A 121 9.59 2.15 -7.10
N ALA A 122 8.98 2.36 -5.92
CA ALA A 122 9.70 2.39 -4.66
C ALA A 122 10.22 1.00 -4.26
N CYS A 123 11.34 0.93 -3.56
CA CYS A 123 11.86 -0.31 -2.99
C CYS A 123 11.49 -0.39 -1.50
N LEU A 124 10.67 -1.39 -1.14
CA LEU A 124 10.15 -1.63 0.22
C LEU A 124 10.48 -3.06 0.68
N ARG A 125 11.63 -3.62 0.29
CA ARG A 125 11.98 -4.99 0.67
C ARG A 125 12.12 -5.09 2.18
N ASP A 126 11.54 -6.12 2.77
CA ASP A 126 11.54 -6.34 4.22
C ASP A 126 10.95 -5.14 5.03
N ALA A 127 10.20 -4.23 4.41
CA ALA A 127 9.58 -3.11 5.12
C ALA A 127 8.45 -3.57 6.05
N LEU A 128 8.28 -2.89 7.19
CA LEU A 128 7.23 -3.17 8.15
C LEU A 128 6.07 -2.19 7.94
N LEU A 129 4.96 -2.68 7.40
CA LEU A 129 3.75 -1.93 7.05
C LEU A 129 2.50 -2.48 7.76
N SER A 130 2.69 -3.22 8.86
CA SER A 130 1.58 -3.77 9.63
C SER A 130 0.62 -2.66 10.05
N SER A 131 -0.68 -2.87 9.81
CA SER A 131 -1.75 -1.90 10.07
C SER A 131 -1.59 -0.53 9.39
N ALA A 132 -0.70 -0.39 8.41
CA ALA A 132 -0.55 0.86 7.66
C ALA A 132 -1.80 1.13 6.79
N ASN A 133 -2.13 2.39 6.60
CA ASN A 133 -3.25 2.79 5.75
C ASN A 133 -2.74 3.24 4.37
N LEU A 134 -2.86 2.37 3.39
CA LEU A 134 -2.44 2.57 2.00
C LEU A 134 -3.66 2.79 1.07
N CYS A 135 -4.79 3.27 1.60
CA CYS A 135 -6.01 3.43 0.80
C CYS A 135 -5.75 4.35 -0.40
N GLY A 136 -5.99 3.84 -1.61
CA GLY A 136 -5.75 4.56 -2.86
C GLY A 136 -4.29 4.95 -3.13
N ALA A 137 -3.31 4.34 -2.44
CA ALA A 137 -1.90 4.56 -2.73
C ALA A 137 -1.50 3.97 -4.09
N ASP A 138 -0.54 4.60 -4.76
CA ASP A 138 0.07 4.06 -5.97
C ASP A 138 1.37 3.33 -5.61
N LEU A 139 1.35 2.01 -5.65
CA LEU A 139 2.47 1.10 -5.44
C LEU A 139 2.82 0.37 -6.75
N SER A 140 2.43 0.90 -7.90
CA SER A 140 2.72 0.26 -9.18
C SER A 140 4.21 0.08 -9.37
N GLU A 141 4.61 -1.10 -9.83
CA GLU A 141 6.01 -1.52 -10.04
C GLU A 141 6.89 -1.43 -8.77
N ALA A 142 6.30 -1.32 -7.58
CA ALA A 142 7.06 -1.31 -6.34
C ALA A 142 7.61 -2.70 -5.99
N ASN A 143 8.77 -2.72 -5.33
CA ASN A 143 9.35 -3.96 -4.80
C ASN A 143 8.98 -4.12 -3.33
N LEU A 144 8.07 -5.03 -3.03
CA LEU A 144 7.55 -5.34 -1.68
C LEU A 144 7.99 -6.74 -1.22
N GLN A 145 9.09 -7.29 -1.77
CA GLN A 145 9.53 -8.63 -1.39
C GLN A 145 9.70 -8.74 0.12
N ARG A 146 9.08 -9.77 0.72
CA ARG A 146 9.10 -10.05 2.18
C ARG A 146 8.60 -8.89 3.06
N ALA A 147 7.90 -7.90 2.51
CA ALA A 147 7.30 -6.84 3.30
C ALA A 147 6.18 -7.42 4.21
N THR A 148 6.03 -6.85 5.40
CA THR A 148 4.95 -7.24 6.32
C THR A 148 3.81 -6.24 6.22
N LEU A 149 2.68 -6.65 5.62
CA LEU A 149 1.48 -5.85 5.40
C LEU A 149 0.29 -6.40 6.22
N ALA A 150 0.56 -7.09 7.33
CA ALA A 150 -0.48 -7.72 8.14
C ALA A 150 -1.48 -6.67 8.65
N GLY A 151 -2.77 -6.88 8.38
CA GLY A 151 -3.84 -5.95 8.74
C GLY A 151 -3.81 -4.60 8.00
N ALA A 152 -2.96 -4.40 6.99
CA ALA A 152 -2.89 -3.15 6.24
C ALA A 152 -4.16 -2.90 5.42
N ASN A 153 -4.52 -1.62 5.24
CA ASN A 153 -5.61 -1.21 4.37
C ASN A 153 -5.08 -0.84 2.99
N LEU A 154 -5.27 -1.69 1.99
CA LEU A 154 -4.87 -1.49 0.59
C LEU A 154 -6.06 -1.18 -0.32
N ASN A 155 -7.22 -0.80 0.25
CA ASN A 155 -8.44 -0.59 -0.53
C ASN A 155 -8.20 0.44 -1.66
N GLY A 156 -8.54 0.07 -2.89
CA GLY A 156 -8.35 0.91 -4.07
C GLY A 156 -6.89 1.21 -4.44
N ALA A 157 -5.90 0.59 -3.79
CA ALA A 157 -4.50 0.79 -4.12
C ALA A 157 -4.16 0.21 -5.50
N ASN A 158 -3.19 0.84 -6.17
CA ASN A 158 -2.63 0.34 -7.42
C ASN A 158 -1.34 -0.44 -7.13
N LEU A 159 -1.37 -1.76 -7.29
CA LEU A 159 -0.21 -2.67 -7.15
C LEU A 159 0.17 -3.30 -8.49
N ARG A 160 -0.22 -2.68 -9.62
CA ARG A 160 0.08 -3.18 -10.96
C ARG A 160 1.59 -3.42 -11.10
N GLY A 161 1.97 -4.63 -11.49
CA GLY A 161 3.38 -5.00 -11.71
C GLY A 161 4.24 -5.03 -10.44
N ALA A 162 3.67 -4.90 -9.24
CA ALA A 162 4.44 -4.93 -8.00
C ALA A 162 4.98 -6.34 -7.70
N ASP A 163 6.16 -6.41 -7.09
CA ASP A 163 6.72 -7.68 -6.61
C ASP A 163 6.42 -7.88 -5.13
N LEU A 164 5.46 -8.77 -4.82
CA LEU A 164 5.05 -9.11 -3.45
C LEU A 164 5.65 -10.45 -3.00
N THR A 165 6.71 -10.96 -3.64
CA THR A 165 7.25 -12.30 -3.33
C THR A 165 7.54 -12.45 -1.83
N GLY A 166 6.87 -13.41 -1.18
CA GLY A 166 6.99 -13.70 0.25
C GLY A 166 6.44 -12.61 1.19
N ALA A 167 5.70 -11.62 0.68
CA ALA A 167 5.06 -10.61 1.52
C ALA A 167 3.95 -11.23 2.37
N ASN A 168 3.73 -10.69 3.57
CA ASN A 168 2.67 -11.13 4.48
C ASN A 168 1.45 -10.21 4.38
N LEU A 169 0.37 -10.67 3.75
CA LEU A 169 -0.92 -9.96 3.61
C LEU A 169 -2.00 -10.46 4.59
N SER A 170 -1.62 -11.16 5.66
CA SER A 170 -2.58 -11.74 6.61
C SER A 170 -3.51 -10.65 7.19
N GLY A 171 -4.82 -10.79 7.00
CA GLY A 171 -5.82 -9.84 7.47
C GLY A 171 -5.85 -8.50 6.73
N ALA A 172 -5.04 -8.31 5.68
CA ALA A 172 -5.06 -7.10 4.87
C ALA A 172 -6.36 -6.97 4.08
N SER A 173 -6.78 -5.73 3.84
CA SER A 173 -7.95 -5.42 3.01
C SER A 173 -7.52 -4.96 1.62
N LEU A 174 -7.86 -5.71 0.58
CA LEU A 174 -7.52 -5.44 -0.83
C LEU A 174 -8.76 -5.06 -1.65
N PHE A 175 -9.77 -4.46 -1.02
CA PHE A 175 -11.02 -4.16 -1.71
C PHE A 175 -10.78 -3.21 -2.89
N GLY A 176 -11.12 -3.62 -4.11
CA GLY A 176 -10.90 -2.79 -5.30
C GLY A 176 -9.42 -2.56 -5.66
N THR A 177 -8.49 -3.31 -5.07
CA THR A 177 -7.05 -3.21 -5.38
C THR A 177 -6.75 -3.76 -6.76
N ASN A 178 -5.82 -3.13 -7.48
CA ASN A 178 -5.34 -3.63 -8.78
C ASN A 178 -4.02 -4.38 -8.63
N LEU A 179 -4.03 -5.71 -8.77
CA LEU A 179 -2.83 -6.57 -8.75
C LEU A 179 -2.39 -6.99 -10.16
N THR A 180 -2.90 -6.41 -11.24
CA THR A 180 -2.57 -6.84 -12.61
C THR A 180 -1.05 -6.94 -12.81
N GLY A 181 -0.55 -8.11 -13.21
CA GLY A 181 0.88 -8.37 -13.40
C GLY A 181 1.73 -8.42 -12.12
N ALA A 182 1.14 -8.35 -10.93
CA ALA A 182 1.88 -8.45 -9.67
C ALA A 182 2.39 -9.88 -9.42
N ASN A 183 3.57 -10.02 -8.81
CA ASN A 183 4.11 -11.31 -8.41
C ASN A 183 3.67 -11.66 -6.97
N LEU A 184 2.83 -12.68 -6.83
CA LEU A 184 2.29 -13.16 -5.54
C LEU A 184 2.94 -14.47 -5.07
N GLN A 185 4.12 -14.84 -5.59
CA GLN A 185 4.81 -16.07 -5.19
C GLN A 185 5.04 -16.09 -3.67
N ASN A 186 4.69 -17.20 -3.01
CA ASN A 186 4.85 -17.39 -1.57
C ASN A 186 4.10 -16.38 -0.67
N VAL A 187 3.04 -15.75 -1.18
CA VAL A 187 2.18 -14.86 -0.38
C VAL A 187 1.06 -15.67 0.29
N PRO A 188 0.96 -15.70 1.63
CA PRO A 188 -0.17 -16.33 2.31
C PRO A 188 -1.40 -15.43 2.19
N LEU A 189 -2.40 -15.89 1.43
CA LEU A 189 -3.66 -15.15 1.19
C LEU A 189 -4.81 -15.60 2.10
N GLU A 190 -4.56 -16.51 3.04
CA GLU A 190 -5.57 -17.29 3.78
C GLU A 190 -6.46 -16.46 4.74
N ALA A 191 -6.23 -15.15 4.85
CA ALA A 191 -7.10 -14.23 5.60
C ALA A 191 -7.23 -12.83 4.94
N ALA A 192 -6.75 -12.69 3.70
CA ALA A 192 -6.82 -11.42 2.98
C ALA A 192 -8.24 -11.19 2.45
N LYS A 193 -8.79 -9.99 2.66
CA LYS A 193 -10.11 -9.62 2.12
C LYS A 193 -9.92 -9.11 0.69
N MET A 194 -10.34 -9.88 -0.31
CA MET A 194 -10.04 -9.61 -1.73
C MET A 194 -11.29 -9.36 -2.60
N SER A 195 -12.41 -8.95 -2.01
CA SER A 195 -13.61 -8.59 -2.78
C SER A 195 -13.30 -7.41 -3.71
N TYR A 196 -13.70 -7.50 -4.98
CA TYR A 196 -13.46 -6.52 -6.06
C TYR A 196 -11.98 -6.31 -6.41
N THR A 197 -11.07 -7.15 -5.92
CA THR A 197 -9.66 -7.11 -6.33
C THR A 197 -9.51 -7.58 -7.77
N ILE A 198 -8.70 -6.87 -8.57
CA ILE A 198 -8.25 -7.34 -9.88
C ILE A 198 -6.98 -8.16 -9.68
N MET A 199 -7.01 -9.44 -10.05
CA MET A 199 -5.92 -10.40 -9.87
C MET A 199 -4.77 -10.21 -10.87
N PRO A 200 -3.59 -10.84 -10.68
CA PRO A 200 -2.45 -10.70 -11.59
C PRO A 200 -2.72 -11.04 -13.05
N ASP A 201 -3.64 -11.96 -13.32
CA ASP A 201 -4.11 -12.35 -14.66
C ASP A 201 -5.14 -11.37 -15.27
N GLY A 202 -5.55 -10.34 -14.51
CA GLY A 202 -6.52 -9.32 -14.92
C GLY A 202 -7.98 -9.66 -14.61
N TYR A 203 -8.27 -10.79 -13.95
CA TYR A 203 -9.63 -11.13 -13.55
C TYR A 203 -10.04 -10.43 -12.25
N CYS A 204 -11.24 -9.86 -12.22
CA CYS A 204 -11.80 -9.27 -11.00
C CYS A 204 -12.55 -10.30 -10.17
N LEU A 205 -12.33 -10.26 -8.86
CA LEU A 205 -13.08 -11.04 -7.88
C LEU A 205 -14.36 -10.28 -7.51
N VAL A 206 -15.55 -10.73 -7.86
CA VAL A 206 -16.80 -10.08 -7.38
C VAL A 206 -17.31 -10.74 -6.11
N GLY A 207 -18.12 -10.03 -5.32
CA GLY A 207 -18.74 -10.55 -4.10
C GLY A 207 -19.88 -11.54 -4.38
N GLU A 208 -20.16 -12.42 -3.41
CA GLU A 208 -21.19 -13.49 -3.50
C GLU A 208 -22.64 -12.99 -3.63
N ASN A 209 -22.91 -11.70 -3.36
CA ASN A 209 -24.27 -11.12 -3.34
C ASN A 209 -24.60 -10.22 -4.55
N GLU A 210 -23.74 -10.16 -5.57
CA GLU A 210 -23.99 -9.42 -6.83
C GLU A 210 -24.04 -10.38 -8.02
N ILE A 211 -24.77 -11.49 -7.87
CA ILE A 211 -25.20 -12.29 -9.01
C ILE A 211 -26.43 -11.57 -9.59
N ASP A 212 -26.19 -10.70 -10.58
CA ASP A 212 -27.26 -10.21 -11.46
C ASP A 212 -28.10 -11.40 -11.95
N ASP A 213 -29.44 -11.27 -11.94
CA ASP A 213 -30.45 -12.25 -12.42
C ASP A 213 -30.33 -12.59 -13.94
N ASP A 214 -29.18 -12.34 -14.57
CA ASP A 214 -28.89 -12.69 -15.95
C ASP A 214 -28.21 -14.07 -16.02
N PRO A 215 -28.91 -15.14 -16.44
CA PRO A 215 -28.36 -16.48 -16.54
C PRO A 215 -27.21 -16.60 -17.56
N ASN A 216 -26.99 -15.60 -18.43
CA ASN A 216 -25.83 -15.53 -19.33
C ASN A 216 -24.64 -14.74 -18.76
N LYS A 217 -24.81 -14.05 -17.62
CA LYS A 217 -23.73 -13.48 -16.80
C LYS A 217 -23.43 -14.30 -15.55
N ALA A 218 -24.33 -15.22 -15.19
CA ALA A 218 -24.27 -16.08 -14.00
C ALA A 218 -23.24 -17.22 -14.09
N SER A 219 -21.99 -16.89 -14.34
CA SER A 219 -20.88 -17.83 -14.11
C SER A 219 -19.70 -17.11 -13.46
N VAL A 220 -19.98 -16.32 -12.42
CA VAL A 220 -18.92 -15.69 -11.65
C VAL A 220 -18.52 -16.59 -10.48
N SER A 221 -17.27 -17.02 -10.54
CA SER A 221 -16.73 -18.19 -9.86
C SER A 221 -16.58 -17.99 -8.34
N ILE A 222 -17.33 -18.79 -7.59
CA ILE A 222 -17.14 -19.11 -6.15
C ILE A 222 -15.78 -19.85 -5.91
N ALA A 223 -14.94 -20.04 -6.93
CA ALA A 223 -13.69 -20.77 -6.76
C ALA A 223 -12.53 -19.95 -6.17
N ASN A 224 -12.49 -18.62 -6.25
CA ASN A 224 -11.17 -17.96 -6.25
C ASN A 224 -10.41 -17.81 -4.92
N ILE A 225 -11.02 -17.87 -3.73
CA ILE A 225 -10.23 -17.80 -2.48
C ILE A 225 -9.59 -19.16 -2.16
N SER A 226 -10.35 -20.25 -2.31
CA SER A 226 -9.85 -21.61 -2.10
C SER A 226 -9.04 -22.13 -3.30
N ALA A 227 -9.35 -21.71 -4.53
CA ALA A 227 -8.63 -22.11 -5.73
C ALA A 227 -7.31 -21.38 -5.89
N TYR A 228 -7.17 -20.10 -5.53
CA TYR A 228 -5.83 -19.46 -5.53
C TYR A 228 -4.95 -19.98 -4.39
N SER A 229 -5.50 -20.27 -3.20
CA SER A 229 -4.73 -20.94 -2.15
C SER A 229 -4.33 -22.38 -2.52
N ARG A 230 -5.16 -23.11 -3.30
CA ARG A 230 -4.83 -24.42 -3.88
C ARG A 230 -3.87 -24.34 -5.08
N LEU A 231 -4.00 -23.35 -5.97
CA LEU A 231 -3.09 -23.08 -7.09
C LEU A 231 -1.71 -22.63 -6.59
N ALA A 232 -1.65 -21.82 -5.53
CA ALA A 232 -0.42 -21.48 -4.82
C ALA A 232 0.21 -22.69 -4.08
N LYS A 233 -0.53 -23.79 -3.88
CA LYS A 233 0.05 -25.09 -3.49
C LYS A 233 0.54 -25.90 -4.69
N HIS A 234 -0.11 -25.82 -5.85
CA HIS A 234 0.32 -26.52 -7.08
C HIS A 234 1.59 -25.91 -7.71
N LEU A 235 1.78 -24.60 -7.60
CA LEU A 235 3.04 -23.93 -7.99
C LEU A 235 4.22 -24.25 -7.04
N ARG A 236 4.02 -25.05 -5.97
CA ARG A 236 5.13 -25.56 -5.11
C ARG A 236 5.76 -26.85 -5.64
N ASN A 237 5.15 -27.49 -6.64
CA ASN A 237 5.51 -28.84 -7.08
C ASN A 237 6.03 -28.93 -8.53
N ASN A 238 6.31 -27.79 -9.19
CA ASN A 238 6.95 -27.74 -10.51
C ASN A 238 8.16 -26.82 -10.48
#